data_AF-A0A832ZA52-F1
#
_entry.id   AF-A0A832ZA52-F1
#
_cell.length_a   1.000
_cell.length_b   1.000
_cell.length_c   1.000
_cell.angle_alpha   90.00
_cell.angle_beta   90.00
_cell.angle_gamma   90.00
#
_symmetry.space_group_name_H-M   'P 1'
#
loop_
_entity.id
_entity.type
_entity.pdbx_description
1 polymer ?
#
loop_
_entity_poly.entity_id
_entity_poly.type
_entity_poly.pdbx_seq_one_letter_code
_entity_poly.pdbx_strand_id
1 'polypeptide(L)' 'MLEVRLSFSYGRREVLKEVEFSAQKERLLAIIGPNGAGKSTLLKCMVGILKPRGYVKLDNTNLLKLKPRDRAKFITYVPQ' A
#
# COMPACT_ATOMS: atom_id res chain seq x y z
N MET A 1 -3.17 13.24 -5.41
CA MET A 1 -2.05 12.37 -5.83
C MET A 1 -1.81 11.33 -4.76
N LEU A 2 -1.65 10.06 -5.13
CA LEU A 2 -1.28 9.00 -4.19
C LEU A 2 0.24 8.80 -4.25
N GLU A 3 0.91 8.79 -3.11
CA GLU A 3 2.33 8.50 -2.99
C GLU A 3 2.54 7.31 -2.04
N VAL A 4 3.34 6.35 -2.46
CA VAL A 4 3.57 5.11 -1.72
C VAL A 4 5.07 4.89 -1.61
N ARG A 5 5.55 4.64 -0.39
CA ARG A 5 6.89 4.10 -0.14
C ARG A 5 6.80 3.07 0.97
N LEU A 6 7.02 1.79 0.66
CA LEU A 6 6.74 0.69 1.59
C LEU A 6 7.84 -0.37 1.64
N SER A 7 8.16 -0.78 2.87
CA SER A 7 8.97 -1.97 3.16
C SER A 7 8.24 -2.88 4.15
N PHE A 8 8.28 -4.19 3.93
CA PHE A 8 7.56 -5.16 4.77
C PHE A 8 8.21 -6.55 4.75
N SER A 9 8.19 -7.20 5.91
CA SER A 9 8.71 -8.55 6.11
C SER A 9 7.70 -9.42 6.84
N TYR A 10 7.55 -10.69 6.43
CA TYR A 10 6.93 -11.72 7.25
C TYR A 10 8.01 -12.40 8.08
N GLY A 11 8.09 -12.04 9.37
CA GLY A 11 9.20 -12.47 10.22
C GLY A 11 10.53 -12.02 9.63
N ARG A 12 11.42 -12.97 9.32
CA ARG A 12 12.75 -12.70 8.72
C ARG A 12 12.74 -12.57 7.21
N ARG A 13 11.65 -12.92 6.53
CA ARG A 13 11.55 -12.88 5.08
C ARG A 13 11.07 -11.50 4.63
N GLU A 14 11.97 -10.73 4.04
CA GLU A 14 11.64 -9.46 3.40
C GLU A 14 10.87 -9.70 2.09
N VAL A 15 9.69 -9.09 1.97
CA VAL A 15 8.79 -9.24 0.81
C VAL A 15 8.70 -7.96 0.00
N LEU A 16 8.66 -6.80 0.67
CA LEU A 16 8.70 -5.48 0.01
C LEU A 16 9.98 -4.78 0.42
N LYS A 17 10.78 -4.35 -0.57
CA LYS A 17 12.07 -3.67 -0.38
C LYS A 17 11.96 -2.25 -0.94
N GLU A 18 11.66 -1.29 -0.08
CA GLU A 18 11.55 0.13 -0.43
C GLU A 18 10.76 0.38 -1.73
N VAL A 19 9.62 -0.29 -1.89
CA VAL A 19 8.77 -0.13 -3.07
C VAL A 19 8.22 1.30 -3.08
N GLU A 20 8.62 2.09 -4.07
CA GLU A 20 8.27 3.49 -4.20
C GLU A 20 7.61 3.79 -5.55
N PHE A 21 6.41 4.40 -5.52
CA PHE A 21 5.71 4.86 -6.70
C PHE A 21 4.66 5.92 -6.35
N SER A 22 4.18 6.64 -7.36
CA SER A 22 3.03 7.53 -7.26
C SER A 22 1.94 7.14 -8.25
N ALA A 23 0.69 7.45 -7.92
CA ALA A 23 -0.45 7.30 -8.80
C ALA A 23 -1.21 8.63 -8.89
N GLN A 24 -1.53 9.02 -10.12
CA GLN A 24 -2.32 10.22 -10.40
C GLN A 24 -3.82 9.93 -10.27
N LYS A 25 -4.57 10.98 -9.93
CA LYS A 25 -6.04 10.93 -9.96
C LYS A 25 -6.50 10.65 -11.40
N GLU A 26 -7.65 10.00 -11.54
CA GLU A 26 -8.28 9.73 -12.85
C GLU A 26 -7.43 8.85 -13.79
N ARG A 27 -6.45 8.13 -13.24
CA ARG A 27 -5.64 7.14 -13.96
C ARG A 27 -5.81 5.76 -13.34
N LEU A 28 -5.84 4.74 -14.19
CA LEU A 28 -5.76 3.36 -13.78
C LEU A 28 -4.29 2.94 -13.73
N LEU A 29 -3.82 2.49 -12.57
CA LEU A 29 -2.49 1.93 -12.39
C LEU A 29 -2.63 0.43 -12.15
N ALA A 30 -1.88 -0.38 -12.90
CA ALA A 30 -1.86 -1.83 -12.78
C ALA A 30 -0.54 -2.29 -12.14
N ILE A 31 -0.63 -3.24 -11.20
CA ILE A 31 0.54 -3.93 -10.62
C ILE A 31 0.58 -5.34 -11.21
N ILE A 32 1.58 -5.60 -12.04
CA ILE A 32 1.78 -6.88 -12.72
C ILE A 32 3.06 -7.57 -12.24
N GLY A 33 3.09 -8.89 -12.35
CA GLY A 33 4.26 -9.70 -11.96
C GLY A 33 3.88 -11.14 -11.62
N PRO A 34 4.86 -12.04 -11.46
CA PRO A 34 4.61 -13.46 -11.20
C PRO A 34 3.98 -13.71 -9.83
N ASN A 35 3.48 -14.93 -9.61
CA ASN A 35 3.01 -15.36 -8.30
C ASN A 35 4.14 -15.31 -7.28
N GLY A 36 3.84 -14.85 -6.06
CA GLY A 36 4.86 -14.65 -5.01
C GLY A 36 5.65 -13.34 -5.10
N ALA A 37 5.49 -12.52 -6.14
CA ALA A 37 6.20 -11.24 -6.29
C ALA A 37 5.83 -10.15 -5.25
N GLY A 38 4.91 -10.44 -4.32
CA GLY A 38 4.51 -9.49 -3.26
C GLY A 38 3.33 -8.58 -3.61
N LYS A 39 2.67 -8.74 -4.76
CA LYS A 39 1.52 -7.90 -5.20
C LYS A 39 0.41 -7.79 -4.14
N SER A 40 -0.11 -8.92 -3.66
CA SER A 40 -1.16 -8.93 -2.63
C SER A 40 -0.65 -8.39 -1.29
N THR A 41 0.64 -8.58 -0.98
CA THR A 41 1.29 -8.01 0.21
C THR A 41 1.34 -6.49 0.11
N LEU A 42 1.71 -5.94 -1.05
CA LEU A 42 1.72 -4.51 -1.32
C LEU A 42 0.32 -3.90 -1.13
N LEU A 43 -0.71 -4.48 -1.75
CA LEU A 43 -2.09 -4.01 -1.60
C LEU A 43 -2.57 -4.03 -0.14
N LYS A 44 -2.30 -5.14 0.58
CA LYS A 44 -2.66 -5.26 2.01
C LYS A 44 -1.89 -4.27 2.90
N CYS A 45 -0.64 -3.97 2.58
CA CYS A 45 0.14 -2.92 3.26
C CYS A 45 -0.42 -1.53 2.97
N MET A 46 -0.79 -1.24 1.71
CA MET A 46 -1.33 0.06 1.29
C MET A 46 -2.61 0.43 2.06
N VAL A 47 -3.50 -0.55 2.25
CA VAL A 47 -4.76 -0.34 3.01
C VAL A 47 -4.62 -0.53 4.52
N GLY A 48 -3.42 -0.85 4.99
CA GLY A 48 -3.10 -1.01 6.42
C GLY A 48 -3.70 -2.26 7.08
N ILE A 49 -4.00 -3.31 6.31
CA ILE A 49 -4.29 -4.66 6.83
C ILE A 49 -2.99 -5.26 7.40
N LEU A 50 -1.90 -5.09 6.67
CA LEU A 50 -0.55 -5.37 7.17
C LEU A 50 0.09 -4.06 7.64
N LYS A 51 1.03 -4.14 8.59
CA LYS A 51 1.75 -2.98 9.15
C LYS A 51 3.14 -2.87 8.54
N PRO A 52 3.31 -2.13 7.43
CA PRO A 52 4.61 -1.88 6.81
C PRO A 52 5.39 -0.77 7.53
N ARG A 53 6.67 -0.64 7.16
CA ARG A 53 7.44 0.60 7.33
C ARG A 53 7.22 1.50 6.12
N GLY A 54 7.23 2.82 6.34
CA GLY A 54 7.06 3.82 5.29
C GLY A 54 5.70 4.53 5.33
N TYR A 55 5.17 4.93 4.18
CA TYR A 55 3.94 5.71 4.10
C TYR A 55 3.08 5.37 2.88
N VAL A 56 1.79 5.69 3.03
CA VAL A 56 0.80 5.79 1.96
C VAL A 56 0.15 7.15 2.15
N LYS A 57 0.47 8.11 1.29
CA LYS A 57 -0.09 9.46 1.37
C LYS A 57 -1.09 9.66 0.24
N LEU A 58 -2.25 10.16 0.59
CA LEU A 58 -3.18 10.74 -0.37
C LEU A 58 -3.14 12.25 -0.17
N ASP A 59 -2.57 12.95 -1.14
CA ASP A 59 -2.21 14.36 -1.05
C ASP A 59 -1.32 14.59 0.20
N ASN A 60 -1.79 15.35 1.19
CA ASN A 60 -1.04 15.65 2.41
C ASN A 60 -1.36 14.72 3.60
N THR A 61 -2.22 13.70 3.40
CA THR A 61 -2.68 12.84 4.50
C THR A 61 -2.03 11.47 4.43
N ASN A 62 -1.23 11.11 5.45
CA ASN A 62 -0.71 9.75 5.57
C ASN A 62 -1.79 8.81 6.12
N LEU A 63 -2.33 7.97 5.24
CA LEU A 63 -3.43 7.06 5.52
C LEU A 63 -3.07 6.01 6.59
N LEU A 64 -1.80 5.61 6.69
CA LEU A 64 -1.37 4.60 7.66
C LEU A 64 -1.36 5.12 9.11
N LYS A 65 -1.38 6.44 9.32
CA LYS A 65 -1.48 7.06 10.65
C LYS A 65 -2.92 7.23 11.12
N LEU A 66 -3.91 7.04 10.24
CA LEU A 66 -5.32 7.17 10.58
C LEU A 66 -5.85 5.92 11.29
N LYS A 67 -6.89 6.10 12.11
CA LYS A 67 -7.68 4.97 12.64
C LYS A 67 -8.35 4.23 11.47
N PRO A 68 -8.59 2.91 11.58
CA PRO A 68 -9.18 2.13 10.48
C PRO A 68 -10.47 2.72 9.91
N ARG A 69 -11.37 3.22 10.77
CA ARG A 69 -12.64 3.85 10.37
C ARG A 69 -12.44 5.12 9.53
N ASP A 70 -11.43 5.93 9.85
CA ASP A 70 -11.17 7.17 9.12
C ASP A 70 -10.42 6.89 7.83
N ARG A 71 -9.50 5.92 7.83
CA ARG A 71 -8.80 5.45 6.63
C ARG A 71 -9.77 4.92 5.57
N ALA A 72 -10.80 4.17 5.98
CA ALA A 72 -11.78 3.59 5.06
C ALA A 72 -12.58 4.62 4.25
N LYS A 73 -12.58 5.90 4.66
CA LYS A 73 -13.19 7.01 3.90
C LYS A 73 -12.38 7.39 2.65
N PHE A 74 -11.10 7.00 2.59
CA PHE A 74 -10.17 7.38 1.53
C PHE A 74 -9.73 6.22 0.64
N ILE A 75 -9.66 5.01 1.19
CA ILE A 75 -9.15 3.84 0.48
C ILE A 75 -9.98 2.60 0.83
N THR A 76 -10.29 1.80 -0.19
CA THR A 76 -10.98 0.52 -0.05
C THR A 76 -10.14 -0.58 -0.69
N TYR A 77 -10.38 -1.81 -0.25
CA TYR A 77 -9.73 -3.01 -0.76
C TYR A 77 -10.80 -4.04 -1.11
N VAL A 78 -10.84 -4.44 -2.37
CA VAL A 78 -11.68 -5.54 -2.85
C VAL A 78 -10.73 -6.74 -3.08
N PRO A 79 -10.75 -7.75 -2.19
CA PRO A 79 -9.96 -8.96 -2.40
C PRO A 79 -10.49 -9.75 -3.61
N GLN A 80 -9.66 -10.68 -4.08
CA GLN A 80 -10.08 -11.72 -5.01
C GLN A 80 -10.97 -12.75 -4.31
#